data_AF-A0A3L6Q312-F1
#
_entry.id   AF-A0A3L6Q312-F1
#
_cell.length_a   1.000
_cell.length_b   1.000
_cell.length_c   1.000
_cell.angle_alpha   90.00
_cell.angle_beta   90.00
_cell.angle_gamma   90.00
#
_symmetry.space_group_name_H-M   'P 1'
#
loop_
_entity.id
_entity.type
_entity.pdbx_description
1 polymer ?
#
loop_
_entity_poly.entity_id
_entity_poly.type
_entity_poly.pdbx_seq_one_letter_code
_entity_poly.pdbx_strand_id
1 'polypeptide(L)'
;MEHSSNGIPEELAFLHALDAARTPAVLRLPEASAVWDKNAFDLGPAGLMLPAVESLTAATEADDTLIICQVETTAIVEVDAIAAVDGVDVVQMDLLDLSASMGYLWDLGRGRCWRH
;
A
#
# COMPACT_ATOMS: atom_id res chain seq x y z
N MET A 1 -2.94 10.00 6.28
CA MET A 1 -2.40 8.84 5.53
C MET A 1 -2.05 9.20 4.10
N GLU A 2 -0.81 8.88 3.69
CA GLU A 2 -0.01 9.32 2.52
C GLU A 2 -0.39 10.62 1.79
N HIS A 3 -1.63 10.73 1.30
CA HIS A 3 -2.14 11.92 0.61
C HIS A 3 -3.23 12.68 1.39
N SER A 4 -3.54 12.27 2.61
CA SER A 4 -4.42 12.97 3.54
C SER A 4 -3.62 13.58 4.69
N SER A 5 -4.14 14.69 5.25
CA SER A 5 -3.57 15.37 6.41
C SER A 5 -3.74 14.61 7.74
N ASN A 6 -4.33 13.42 7.70
CA ASN A 6 -4.67 12.68 8.91
C ASN A 6 -3.48 11.89 9.48
N GLY A 7 -3.46 11.72 10.80
CA GLY A 7 -2.56 10.83 11.51
C GLY A 7 -3.28 9.65 12.17
N ILE A 8 -2.51 8.85 12.92
CA ILE A 8 -3.01 7.65 13.63
C ILE A 8 -4.22 7.94 14.54
N PRO A 9 -4.27 9.02 15.33
CA PRO A 9 -5.39 9.28 16.23
C PRO A 9 -6.70 9.57 15.48
N GLU A 10 -6.63 10.27 14.35
CA GLU A 10 -7.79 10.55 13.51
C GLU A 10 -8.31 9.28 12.83
N GLU A 11 -7.39 8.36 12.49
CA GLU A 11 -7.69 7.11 11.79
C GLU A 11 -8.52 6.15 12.65
N LEU A 12 -8.27 6.13 13.96
CA LEU A 12 -9.03 5.31 14.91
C LEU A 12 -10.53 5.61 14.89
N ALA A 13 -10.91 6.89 14.72
CA ALA A 13 -12.32 7.27 14.64
C ALA A 13 -13.01 6.70 13.40
N PHE A 14 -12.30 6.66 12.26
CA PHE A 14 -12.81 6.05 11.04
C PHE A 14 -12.90 4.53 11.16
N LEU A 15 -11.90 3.88 11.79
CA LEU A 15 -11.92 2.43 12.02
C LEU A 15 -13.11 2.02 12.89
N HIS A 16 -13.38 2.73 13.98
CA HIS A 16 -14.57 2.45 14.80
C HIS A 16 -15.89 2.64 14.02
N ALA A 17 -15.97 3.64 13.14
CA ALA A 17 -17.16 3.86 12.31
C ALA A 17 -17.37 2.73 11.29
N LEU A 18 -16.28 2.24 10.69
CA LEU A 18 -16.30 1.13 9.74
C LEU A 18 -16.63 -0.21 10.42
N ASP A 19 -16.07 -0.46 11.60
CA ASP A 19 -16.37 -1.64 12.42
C ASP A 19 -17.85 -1.67 12.84
N ALA A 20 -18.40 -0.53 13.30
CA ALA A 20 -19.82 -0.40 13.60
C ALA A 20 -20.72 -0.68 12.37
N ALA A 21 -20.24 -0.37 11.17
CA ALA A 21 -20.89 -0.68 9.90
C ALA A 21 -20.59 -2.12 9.40
N ARG A 22 -19.79 -2.90 10.13
CA ARG A 22 -19.28 -4.24 9.74
C ARG A 22 -18.61 -4.22 8.38
N THR A 23 -17.84 -3.17 8.12
CA THR A 23 -17.11 -2.97 6.86
C THR A 23 -15.62 -3.08 7.14
N PRO A 24 -14.91 -4.04 6.51
CA PRO A 24 -13.46 -4.17 6.70
C PRO A 24 -12.73 -2.93 6.18
N ALA A 25 -11.73 -2.48 6.92
CA ALA A 25 -10.94 -1.30 6.59
C ALA A 25 -9.53 -1.71 6.16
N VAL A 26 -9.05 -1.12 5.05
CA VAL A 26 -7.65 -1.19 4.64
C VAL A 26 -7.01 0.17 4.87
N LEU A 27 -5.86 0.18 5.54
CA LEU A 27 -5.16 1.39 5.94
C LEU A 27 -3.93 1.61 5.05
N ARG A 28 -3.91 2.70 4.26
CA ARG A 28 -2.73 3.08 3.45
C ARG A 28 -1.74 3.85 4.31
N LEU A 29 -0.58 3.26 4.58
CA LEU A 29 0.45 3.91 5.41
C LEU A 29 1.03 5.14 4.70
N PRO A 30 1.55 6.14 5.43
CA PRO A 30 2.19 7.30 4.82
C PRO A 30 3.56 6.97 4.19
N GLU A 31 4.23 5.93 4.67
CA GLU A 31 5.47 5.37 4.13
C GLU A 31 5.55 3.91 4.59
N ALA A 32 6.25 3.06 3.83
CA ALA A 32 6.58 1.72 4.28
C ALA A 32 7.72 1.78 5.31
N SER A 33 7.40 1.71 6.60
CA SER A 33 8.41 1.63 7.65
C SER A 33 7.92 0.88 8.88
N ALA A 34 8.84 0.15 9.53
CA ALA A 34 8.54 -0.69 10.69
C ALA A 34 7.88 0.07 11.87
N VAL A 35 8.10 1.39 11.95
CA VAL A 35 7.47 2.25 12.96
C VAL A 35 5.98 2.42 12.67
N TRP A 36 5.61 2.64 11.41
CA TRP A 36 4.22 2.75 11.00
C TRP A 36 3.50 1.42 11.03
N ASP A 37 4.18 0.34 10.63
CA ASP A 37 3.63 -1.02 10.65
C ASP A 37 3.10 -1.35 12.04
N LYS A 38 3.96 -1.25 13.05
CA LYS A 38 3.57 -1.57 14.44
C LYS A 38 2.39 -0.74 14.91
N ASN A 39 2.45 0.58 14.73
CA ASN A 39 1.39 1.46 15.22
C ASN A 39 0.07 1.24 14.46
N ALA A 40 0.13 0.88 13.18
CA ALA A 40 -1.04 0.56 12.38
C ALA A 40 -1.64 -0.80 12.75
N PHE A 41 -0.81 -1.81 13.04
CA PHE A 41 -1.28 -3.10 13.57
C PHE A 41 -2.02 -2.96 14.89
N ASP A 42 -1.52 -2.11 15.80
CA ASP A 42 -2.18 -1.84 17.09
C ASP A 42 -3.59 -1.24 16.92
N LEU A 43 -3.90 -0.63 15.77
CA LEU A 43 -5.25 -0.15 15.45
C LEU A 43 -6.21 -1.26 14.98
N GLY A 44 -5.71 -2.43 14.61
CA GLY A 44 -6.49 -3.58 14.16
C GLY A 44 -7.28 -3.40 12.85
N PRO A 45 -6.74 -2.77 11.79
CA PRO A 45 -7.40 -2.78 10.49
C PRO A 45 -7.45 -4.21 9.90
N ALA A 46 -8.36 -4.44 8.97
CA ALA A 46 -8.44 -5.72 8.26
C ALA A 46 -7.28 -5.91 7.25
N GLY A 47 -6.64 -4.81 6.85
CA GLY A 47 -5.48 -4.85 5.98
C GLY A 47 -4.64 -3.57 6.01
N LEU A 48 -3.39 -3.70 5.59
CA LEU A 48 -2.45 -2.60 5.41
C LEU A 48 -2.07 -2.48 3.93
N MET A 49 -1.93 -1.24 3.47
CA MET A 49 -1.44 -0.90 2.14
C MET A 49 -0.14 -0.12 2.29
N LEU A 50 0.95 -0.71 1.84
CA LEU A 50 2.31 -0.18 1.94
C LEU A 50 2.67 0.55 0.64
N PRO A 51 2.92 1.87 0.67
CA PRO A 51 3.30 2.61 -0.52
C PRO A 51 4.78 2.47 -0.86
N ALA A 52 5.14 2.85 -2.08
CA ALA A 52 6.52 2.92 -2.58
C ALA A 52 7.38 1.68 -2.29
N VAL A 53 6.81 0.48 -2.43
CA VAL A 53 7.54 -0.76 -2.13
C VAL A 53 8.47 -1.11 -3.29
N GLU A 54 9.79 -0.96 -3.06
CA GLU A 54 10.82 -1.30 -4.05
C GLU A 54 11.57 -2.60 -3.71
N SER A 55 11.59 -2.99 -2.43
CA SER A 55 12.21 -4.22 -1.95
C SER A 55 11.71 -4.48 -0.52
N LEU A 56 11.15 -5.66 -0.26
CA LEU A 56 10.74 -6.08 1.08
C LEU A 56 11.71 -7.13 1.59
N THR A 57 12.17 -6.96 2.83
CA THR A 57 12.94 -7.98 3.55
C THR A 57 12.07 -8.90 4.38
N ALA A 58 10.82 -8.52 4.66
CA ALA A 58 9.71 -9.37 5.10
C ALA A 58 8.46 -8.47 5.15
N ALA A 59 7.36 -8.89 4.53
CA ALA A 59 6.06 -8.36 4.92
C ALA A 59 5.76 -8.91 6.32
N THR A 60 5.17 -8.07 7.14
CA THR A 60 5.11 -8.19 8.59
C THR A 60 4.38 -9.45 9.07
N GLU A 61 4.81 -9.96 10.23
CA GLU A 61 4.38 -11.20 10.91
C GLU A 61 2.93 -11.11 11.44
N ALA A 62 1.94 -10.96 10.56
CA ALA A 62 0.54 -10.93 10.93
C ALA A 62 -0.27 -11.90 10.07
N ASP A 63 -0.38 -13.15 10.55
CA ASP A 63 -1.02 -14.27 9.83
C ASP A 63 -2.46 -13.99 9.33
N ASP A 64 -3.17 -13.05 9.95
CA ASP A 64 -4.58 -12.73 9.66
C ASP A 64 -4.81 -11.32 9.05
N THR A 65 -3.75 -10.57 8.71
CA THR A 65 -3.89 -9.21 8.14
C THR A 65 -3.60 -9.20 6.64
N LEU A 66 -4.51 -8.63 5.85
CA LEU A 66 -4.29 -8.45 4.42
C LEU A 66 -3.14 -7.46 4.15
N ILE A 67 -2.07 -7.89 3.51
CA ILE A 67 -0.95 -7.03 3.11
C ILE A 67 -1.01 -6.72 1.61
N ILE A 68 -1.13 -5.42 1.30
CA ILE A 68 -1.10 -4.89 -0.06
C ILE A 68 0.18 -4.08 -0.26
N CYS A 69 1.03 -4.50 -1.18
CA CYS A 69 2.24 -3.75 -1.54
C CYS A 69 1.97 -2.94 -2.80
N GLN A 70 2.11 -1.62 -2.71
CA GLN A 70 2.00 -0.75 -3.87
C GLN A 70 3.33 -0.64 -4.58
N VAL A 71 3.34 -1.07 -5.83
CA VAL A 71 4.42 -0.84 -6.78
C VAL A 71 4.01 0.34 -7.65
N GLU A 72 4.79 1.41 -7.55
CA GLU A 72 4.44 2.71 -8.14
C GLU A 72 5.63 3.43 -8.78
N THR A 73 6.72 2.69 -8.96
CA THR A 73 7.90 3.15 -9.69
C THR A 73 8.24 2.13 -10.78
N THR A 74 9.25 2.43 -11.60
CA THR A 74 9.80 1.45 -12.56
C THR A 74 10.33 0.18 -11.90
N ALA A 75 10.39 0.09 -10.56
CA ALA A 75 10.66 -1.12 -9.79
C ALA A 75 9.69 -2.28 -10.05
N ILE A 76 8.62 -2.07 -10.83
CA ILE A 76 7.77 -3.17 -11.36
C ILE A 76 8.56 -4.27 -12.09
N VAL A 77 9.79 -3.97 -12.55
CA VAL A 77 10.69 -4.99 -13.12
C VAL A 77 11.10 -6.10 -12.14
N GLU A 78 11.01 -5.85 -10.82
CA GLU A 78 11.28 -6.81 -9.74
C GLU A 78 9.99 -7.35 -9.09
N VAL A 79 8.84 -7.23 -9.75
CA VAL A 79 7.54 -7.63 -9.20
C VAL A 79 7.51 -9.08 -8.72
N ASP A 80 8.23 -9.98 -9.40
CA ASP A 80 8.34 -11.39 -9.03
C ASP A 80 9.03 -11.57 -7.66
N ALA A 81 10.04 -10.74 -7.36
CA ALA A 81 10.72 -10.77 -6.08
C ALA A 81 9.81 -10.28 -4.95
N ILE A 82 9.01 -9.23 -5.20
CA ILE A 82 8.04 -8.69 -4.23
C ILE A 82 6.91 -9.70 -3.99
N ALA A 83 6.36 -10.29 -5.05
CA ALA A 83 5.28 -11.27 -4.95
C ALA A 83 5.72 -12.60 -4.30
N ALA A 84 7.02 -12.90 -4.30
CA ALA A 84 7.58 -14.08 -3.64
C ALA A 84 7.85 -13.87 -2.13
N VAL A 85 7.67 -12.66 -1.61
CA VAL A 85 7.87 -12.37 -0.18
C VAL A 85 6.73 -12.99 0.61
N ASP A 86 7.10 -13.78 1.63
CA ASP A 86 6.14 -14.38 2.54
C ASP A 86 5.36 -13.29 3.30
N GLY A 87 4.05 -13.48 3.41
CA GLY A 87 3.13 -12.50 3.99
C GLY A 87 2.65 -11.39 3.04
N VAL A 88 3.04 -11.37 1.76
CA VAL A 88 2.43 -10.47 0.76
C VAL A 88 1.22 -11.13 0.12
N ASP A 89 0.03 -10.56 0.29
CA ASP A 89 -1.19 -11.08 -0.30
C ASP A 89 -1.48 -10.49 -1.69
N VAL A 90 -1.20 -9.19 -1.86
CA VAL A 90 -1.56 -8.44 -3.06
C VAL A 90 -0.42 -7.53 -3.47
N VAL A 91 -0.01 -7.61 -4.73
CA VAL A 91 0.78 -6.56 -5.37
C VAL A 91 -0.15 -5.66 -6.16
N GLN A 92 -0.31 -4.42 -5.69
CA GLN A 92 -1.10 -3.39 -6.35
C GLN A 92 -0.19 -2.48 -7.16
N MET A 93 -0.56 -2.17 -8.39
CA MET A 93 0.12 -1.16 -9.20
C MET A 93 -0.56 0.21 -9.02
N ASP A 94 0.15 1.25 -8.55
CA ASP A 94 -0.37 2.62 -8.56
C ASP A 94 -0.09 3.28 -9.91
N LEU A 95 -1.14 3.48 -10.69
CA LEU A 95 -1.07 4.00 -12.05
C LEU A 95 -0.57 5.44 -12.10
N LEU A 96 -0.95 6.28 -11.13
CA LEU A 96 -0.64 7.69 -11.18
C LEU A 96 0.85 7.92 -10.93
N ASP A 97 1.35 7.36 -9.84
CA ASP A 97 2.75 7.50 -9.44
C ASP A 97 3.69 6.72 -10.37
N LEU A 98 3.25 5.56 -10.90
CA LEU A 98 4.01 4.86 -11.95
C LEU A 98 4.15 5.70 -13.22
N SER A 99 3.06 6.35 -13.65
CA SER A 99 3.12 7.24 -14.81
C SER A 99 4.07 8.41 -14.56
N ALA A 100 4.12 8.93 -13.34
CA ALA A 100 5.06 9.97 -12.92
C ALA A 100 6.51 9.48 -13.00
N SER A 101 6.79 8.30 -12.44
CA SER A 101 8.11 7.65 -12.44
C SER A 101 8.62 7.39 -13.86
N MET A 102 7.74 7.02 -14.78
CA MET A 102 8.06 6.82 -16.20
C MET A 102 8.22 8.12 -17.01
N GLY A 103 8.01 9.29 -16.40
CA GLY A 103 8.08 10.60 -17.07
C GLY A 103 6.84 10.94 -17.91
N TYR A 104 5.71 10.26 -17.67
CA TYR A 104 4.44 10.40 -18.39
C TYR A 104 3.28 10.75 -17.45
N LEU A 105 3.52 11.61 -16.46
CA LEU A 105 2.52 12.01 -15.48
C LEU A 105 1.19 12.42 -16.17
N TRP A 106 0.08 11.84 -15.72
CA TRP A 106 -1.29 12.01 -16.25
C TRP A 106 -1.60 11.36 -17.61
N ASP A 107 -0.67 10.65 -18.24
CA ASP A 107 -0.89 9.89 -19.49
C ASP A 107 -1.46 8.49 -19.21
N LEU A 108 -2.57 8.42 -18.47
CA LEU A 108 -3.17 7.14 -18.02
C LEU A 108 -3.98 6.43 -19.10
N GLY A 109 -4.51 7.21 -20.06
CA GLY A 109 -5.55 6.74 -20.98
C GLY A 109 -5.05 6.34 -22.37
N ARG A 110 -3.93 6.88 -22.86
CA ARG A 110 -3.51 6.73 -24.27
C ARG A 110 -2.01 7.01 -24.53
N GLY A 111 -1.12 6.09 -24.14
CA GLY A 111 0.21 5.99 -24.77
C GLY A 111 1.42 5.87 -23.83
N ARG A 112 2.52 5.37 -24.42
CA ARG A 112 3.88 5.17 -23.87
C ARG A 112 4.05 4.35 -22.59
N CYS A 113 3.29 4.56 -21.53
CA CYS A 113 3.38 3.77 -20.28
C CYS A 113 2.99 2.28 -20.47
N TRP A 114 2.14 1.99 -21.47
CA TRP A 114 1.67 0.64 -21.81
C TRP A 114 2.28 0.04 -23.09
N ARG A 115 3.30 0.67 -23.66
CA ARG A 115 3.93 0.19 -24.91
C ARG A 115 5.22 -0.55 -24.56
N HIS A 116 5.15 -1.87 -24.61
CA HIS A 116 6.29 -2.79 -24.55
C HIS A 116 6.30 -3.64 -25.82
#